data_AF-A0A0C9W293-F1
#
_entry.id   AF-A0A0C9W293-F1
#
_cell.length_a   1.000
_cell.length_b   1.000
_cell.length_c   1.000
_cell.angle_alpha   90.00
_cell.angle_beta   90.00
_cell.angle_gamma   90.00
#
_symmetry.space_group_name_H-M   'P 1'
#
loop_
_entity.id
_entity.type
_entity.pdbx_description
1 polymer ?
#
loop_
_entity_poly.entity_id
_entity_poly.type
_entity_poly.pdbx_seq_one_letter_code
_entity_poly.pdbx_strand_id
1 'polypeptide(L)'
;MLSTIPSRALRLRAASNALRCRYASSGAPHYNEPTGYIFGEKPPPAGQKRKREDWELIWYWGMGGSLVVAVVGLYFKPDTSIQTWALKEAKARMEARGEATEYKPSN
;
A
#
# COMPACT_ATOMS: atom_id res chain seq x y z
N MET A 1 23.05 73.09 6.62
CA MET A 1 22.44 71.97 5.87
C MET A 1 22.33 70.79 6.82
N LEU A 2 21.12 70.25 6.99
CA LEU A 2 20.81 69.15 7.91
C LEU A 2 21.50 67.85 7.46
N SER A 3 22.07 67.08 8.39
CA SER A 3 22.24 65.63 8.18
C SER A 3 22.45 64.93 9.55
N THR A 4 21.40 64.34 10.13
CA THR A 4 20.94 62.93 10.03
C THR A 4 21.52 62.08 11.18
N ILE A 5 20.68 61.85 12.19
CA ILE A 5 20.93 60.95 13.33
C ILE A 5 20.77 59.50 12.84
N PRO A 6 21.69 58.55 13.16
CA PRO A 6 21.45 57.16 12.84
C PRO A 6 20.38 56.56 13.75
N SER A 7 19.24 56.18 13.16
CA SER A 7 18.18 55.46 13.84
C SER A 7 18.65 54.05 14.22
N ARG A 8 18.73 53.76 15.53
CA ARG A 8 18.91 52.40 16.04
C ARG A 8 17.70 51.55 15.65
N ALA A 9 17.89 50.62 14.72
CA ALA A 9 16.90 49.60 14.41
C ALA A 9 16.82 48.59 15.56
N LEU A 10 15.69 48.57 16.29
CA LEU A 10 15.38 47.46 17.19
C LEU A 10 15.04 46.23 16.33
N ARG A 11 15.91 45.22 16.32
CA ARG A 11 15.57 43.90 15.81
C ARG A 11 14.62 43.23 16.79
N LEU A 12 13.33 43.25 16.51
CA LEU A 12 12.36 42.35 17.13
C LEU A 12 12.65 40.92 16.64
N ARG A 13 13.39 40.14 17.44
CA ARG A 13 13.35 38.68 17.32
C ARG A 13 11.97 38.24 17.80
N ALA A 14 11.03 38.14 16.87
CA ALA A 14 9.82 37.35 17.09
C ALA A 14 10.26 35.89 17.18
N ALA A 15 10.59 35.43 18.40
CA ALA A 15 10.66 34.02 18.69
C ALA A 15 9.22 33.49 18.65
N SER A 16 8.79 33.05 17.47
CA SER A 16 7.59 32.25 17.31
C SER A 16 7.85 30.87 17.95
N ASN A 17 7.83 30.83 19.27
CA ASN A 17 7.49 29.61 20.00
C ASN A 17 6.00 29.35 19.79
N ALA A 18 5.64 29.03 18.54
CA ALA A 18 4.41 28.32 18.27
C ALA A 18 4.46 27.06 19.14
N LEU A 19 3.55 27.01 20.10
CA LEU A 19 3.40 25.92 21.05
C LEU A 19 3.28 24.61 20.28
N ARG A 20 4.40 23.92 20.12
CA ARG A 20 4.44 22.53 19.66
C ARG A 20 3.89 21.69 20.80
N CYS A 21 2.56 21.57 20.88
CA CYS A 21 1.93 20.47 21.60
C CYS A 21 2.36 19.17 20.91
N ARG A 22 3.40 18.54 21.46
CA ARG A 22 3.76 17.18 21.07
C ARG A 22 2.75 16.26 21.74
N TYR A 23 1.79 15.77 20.97
CA TYR A 23 0.88 14.69 21.37
C TYR A 23 1.60 13.33 21.45
N ALA A 24 2.82 13.29 22.00
CA ALA A 24 3.51 12.06 22.32
C ALA A 24 3.27 11.77 23.81
N SER A 25 2.08 11.25 24.12
CA SER A 25 1.70 10.80 25.46
C SER A 25 2.21 9.38 25.79
N SER A 26 3.23 8.90 25.09
CA SER A 26 3.98 7.72 25.49
C SER A 26 5.14 8.18 26.38
N GLY A 27 5.17 7.73 27.63
CA GLY A 27 6.22 8.05 28.61
C GLY A 27 7.64 7.82 28.07
N ALA A 28 8.64 8.35 28.78
CA ALA A 28 10.04 8.28 28.40
C ALA A 28 10.40 6.88 27.86
N PRO A 29 11.09 6.78 26.69
CA PRO A 29 11.38 5.49 26.07
C PRO A 29 12.16 4.61 27.06
N HIS A 30 11.52 3.54 27.53
CA HIS A 30 12.14 2.57 28.40
C HIS A 30 13.29 1.91 27.64
N TYR A 31 14.51 2.01 28.17
CA TYR A 31 15.67 1.38 27.57
C TYR A 31 15.45 -0.14 27.57
N ASN A 32 15.36 -0.75 26.38
CA ASN A 32 15.23 -2.18 26.24
C ASN A 32 16.63 -2.78 26.10
N GLU A 33 17.08 -3.46 27.16
CA GLU A 33 18.35 -4.16 27.16
C GLU A 33 18.36 -5.31 26.13
N PRO A 34 19.52 -5.60 25.50
CA PRO A 34 19.64 -6.64 24.48
C PRO A 34 19.43 -8.03 25.10
N THR A 35 18.18 -8.48 25.11
CA THR A 35 17.70 -9.70 25.80
C THR A 35 17.66 -10.94 24.91
N GLY A 36 18.00 -10.82 23.62
CA GLY A 36 17.92 -11.92 22.65
C GLY A 36 16.49 -12.31 22.25
N TYR A 37 15.48 -11.60 22.76
CA TYR A 37 14.09 -11.80 22.38
C TYR A 37 13.73 -11.00 21.13
N ILE A 38 13.22 -11.69 20.11
CA ILE A 38 12.91 -11.14 18.78
C ILE A 38 11.90 -9.98 18.77
N PHE A 39 11.14 -9.79 19.86
CA PHE A 39 10.18 -8.67 20.02
C PHE A 39 10.29 -7.98 21.38
N GLY A 40 11.39 -8.19 22.13
CA GLY A 40 11.55 -7.64 23.48
C GLY A 40 10.59 -8.22 24.53
N GLU A 41 9.75 -9.19 24.15
CA GLU A 41 8.83 -9.88 25.05
C GLU A 41 9.37 -11.26 25.45
N LYS A 42 9.23 -11.60 26.73
CA LYS A 42 9.46 -12.95 27.20
C LYS A 42 8.46 -13.89 26.50
N PRO A 43 8.91 -15.01 25.89
CA PRO A 43 8.01 -15.97 25.29
C PRO A 43 7.01 -16.46 26.34
N PRO A 44 5.73 -16.66 25.97
CA PRO A 44 4.75 -17.21 26.87
C PRO A 44 5.20 -18.60 27.37
N PRO A 45 4.84 -18.98 28.62
CA PRO A 45 5.19 -20.30 29.15
C PRO A 45 4.66 -21.41 28.23
N ALA A 46 5.37 -22.54 28.17
CA ALA A 46 5.01 -23.67 27.32
C ALA A 46 3.54 -24.08 27.55
N GLY A 47 2.70 -23.88 26.53
CA GLY A 47 1.25 -24.14 26.59
C GLY A 47 0.36 -22.90 26.49
N GLN A 48 0.88 -21.68 26.65
CA GLN A 48 0.13 -20.45 26.41
C GLN A 48 0.36 -19.93 24.98
N LYS A 49 -0.73 -19.75 24.23
CA LYS A 49 -0.71 -19.08 22.92
C LYS A 49 -0.76 -17.57 23.11
N ARG A 50 -0.03 -16.82 22.27
CA ARG A 50 -0.19 -15.36 22.21
C ARG A 50 -1.64 -15.01 21.87
N LYS A 51 -2.20 -14.04 22.61
CA LYS A 51 -3.51 -13.49 22.28
C LYS A 51 -3.36 -12.66 21.02
N ARG A 52 -4.30 -12.81 20.09
CA ARG A 52 -4.39 -11.96 18.91
C ARG A 52 -4.67 -10.53 19.35
N GLU A 53 -3.99 -9.57 18.75
CA GLU A 53 -4.24 -8.15 19.00
C GLU A 53 -5.44 -7.65 18.18
N ASP A 54 -6.19 -6.68 18.69
CA ASP A 54 -7.44 -6.20 18.06
C ASP A 54 -7.21 -5.62 16.66
N TRP A 55 -6.01 -5.09 16.38
CA TRP A 55 -5.64 -4.57 15.06
C TRP A 55 -5.33 -5.68 14.05
N GLU A 56 -4.89 -6.85 14.52
CA GLU A 56 -4.44 -7.95 13.66
C GLU A 56 -5.63 -8.43 12.80
N LEU A 57 -6.83 -8.44 13.40
CA LEU A 57 -8.07 -8.82 12.73
C LEU A 57 -8.42 -7.86 11.59
N ILE A 58 -8.45 -6.54 11.84
CA ILE A 58 -8.79 -5.56 10.78
C ILE A 58 -7.73 -5.53 9.68
N TRP A 59 -6.46 -5.76 10.03
CA TRP A 59 -5.40 -5.87 9.05
C TRP A 59 -5.59 -7.09 8.14
N TYR A 60 -5.88 -8.27 8.68
CA TYR A 60 -6.17 -9.45 7.85
C TYR A 60 -7.41 -9.28 6.98
N TRP A 61 -8.47 -8.66 7.51
CA TRP A 61 -9.67 -8.38 6.72
C TRP A 61 -9.41 -7.35 5.62
N GLY A 62 -8.65 -6.29 5.90
CA GLY A 62 -8.30 -5.29 4.91
C GLY A 62 -7.37 -5.85 3.82
N MET A 63 -6.27 -6.47 4.23
CA MET A 63 -5.28 -7.04 3.30
C MET A 63 -5.82 -8.26 2.57
N GLY A 64 -6.37 -9.23 3.31
CA GLY A 64 -6.96 -10.43 2.72
C GLY A 64 -8.18 -10.12 1.87
N GLY A 65 -9.08 -9.25 2.36
CA GLY A 65 -10.25 -8.81 1.61
C GLY A 65 -9.89 -8.08 0.32
N SER A 66 -8.92 -7.16 0.35
CA SER A 66 -8.47 -6.46 -0.86
C SER A 66 -7.83 -7.40 -1.89
N LEU A 67 -7.05 -8.39 -1.44
CA LEU A 67 -6.48 -9.41 -2.33
C LEU A 67 -7.59 -10.23 -3.00
N VAL A 68 -8.60 -10.68 -2.24
CA VAL A 68 -9.74 -11.44 -2.78
C VAL A 68 -10.50 -10.61 -3.82
N VAL A 69 -10.78 -9.33 -3.51
CA VAL A 69 -11.45 -8.42 -4.45
C VAL A 69 -10.60 -8.23 -5.72
N ALA A 70 -9.28 -8.08 -5.60
CA ALA A 70 -8.40 -7.95 -6.74
C ALA A 70 -8.40 -9.22 -7.62
N VAL A 71 -8.33 -10.41 -7.02
CA VAL A 71 -8.38 -11.69 -7.74
C VAL A 71 -9.71 -11.83 -8.48
N VAL A 72 -10.83 -11.57 -7.81
CA VAL A 72 -12.16 -11.63 -8.42
C VAL A 72 -12.28 -10.63 -9.56
N GLY A 73 -11.83 -9.39 -9.36
CA GLY A 73 -11.86 -8.34 -10.39
C GLY A 73 -11.00 -8.67 -11.62
N LEU A 74 -9.84 -9.29 -11.43
CA LEU A 74 -8.99 -9.73 -12.54
C LEU A 74 -9.55 -10.96 -13.24
N TYR A 75 -10.17 -11.89 -12.52
CA TYR A 75 -10.75 -13.10 -13.09
C TYR A 75 -11.96 -12.80 -13.99
N PHE A 76 -12.84 -11.90 -13.56
CA PHE A 76 -14.02 -11.51 -14.34
C PHE A 76 -13.79 -10.31 -15.26
N LYS A 77 -12.52 -9.94 -15.51
CA LYS A 77 -12.20 -8.85 -16.43
C LYS A 77 -12.69 -9.20 -17.84
N PRO A 78 -13.44 -8.32 -18.52
CA PRO A 78 -13.93 -8.60 -19.87
C PRO A 78 -12.78 -8.67 -20.88
N ASP A 79 -12.90 -9.59 -21.84
CA ASP A 79 -11.97 -9.71 -22.97
C ASP A 79 -12.13 -8.53 -23.93
N THR A 80 -11.29 -7.50 -23.75
CA THR A 80 -11.22 -6.33 -24.65
C THR A 80 -10.07 -6.44 -25.66
N SER A 81 -9.57 -7.65 -25.93
CA SER A 81 -8.45 -7.87 -26.84
C SER A 81 -8.89 -7.76 -28.31
N ILE A 82 -8.10 -7.06 -29.13
CA ILE A 82 -8.34 -7.01 -30.58
C ILE A 82 -8.15 -8.37 -31.24
N GLN A 83 -7.32 -9.23 -30.66
CA GLN A 83 -7.02 -10.55 -31.20
C GLN A 83 -8.24 -11.47 -31.16
N THR A 84 -9.04 -11.42 -30.10
CA THR A 84 -10.25 -12.24 -30.00
C THR A 84 -11.30 -11.82 -31.03
N TRP A 85 -11.43 -10.51 -31.29
CA TRP A 85 -12.24 -10.00 -32.40
C TRP A 85 -11.68 -10.47 -33.75
N ALA A 86 -10.39 -10.26 -33.99
CA ALA A 86 -9.74 -10.61 -35.26
C ALA A 86 -9.85 -12.11 -35.57
N LEU A 87 -9.73 -12.98 -34.57
CA LEU A 87 -9.89 -14.42 -34.73
C LEU A 87 -11.33 -14.80 -35.10
N LYS A 88 -12.34 -14.20 -34.45
CA LYS A 88 -13.76 -14.42 -34.78
C LYS A 88 -14.06 -13.96 -36.21
N GLU A 89 -13.57 -12.78 -36.57
CA GLU A 89 -13.77 -12.20 -37.90
C GLU A 89 -13.05 -12.99 -38.99
N ALA A 90 -11.80 -13.41 -38.74
CA ALA A 90 -11.05 -14.26 -39.65
C ALA A 90 -11.76 -15.60 -39.87
N LYS A 91 -12.28 -16.22 -38.80
CA LYS A 91 -13.07 -17.45 -38.88
C LYS A 91 -14.33 -17.25 -39.73
N ALA A 92 -15.09 -16.18 -39.50
CA ALA A 92 -16.28 -15.87 -40.28
C ALA A 92 -15.98 -15.68 -41.79
N ARG A 93 -14.85 -15.04 -42.13
CA ARG A 93 -14.41 -14.89 -43.52
C ARG A 93 -13.95 -16.20 -44.16
N MET A 94 -13.30 -17.09 -43.41
CA MET A 94 -12.89 -18.40 -43.89
C MET A 94 -14.10 -19.33 -44.11
N GLU A 95 -15.08 -19.29 -43.21
CA GLU A 95 -16.34 -20.03 -43.36
C GLU A 95 -17.15 -19.56 -44.58
N ALA A 96 -17.20 -18.24 -44.81
CA ALA A 96 -17.83 -17.67 -46.02
C ALA A 96 -17.11 -18.09 -47.31
N ARG A 97 -15.81 -18.39 -47.25
CA ARG A 97 -15.00 -18.91 -48.37
C ARG A 97 -15.06 -20.44 -48.49
N GLY A 98 -15.67 -21.14 -47.53
CA GLY A 98 -15.75 -22.60 -47.51
C GLY A 98 -14.42 -23.29 -47.19
N GLU A 99 -13.46 -22.59 -46.59
CA GLU A 99 -12.13 -23.12 -46.25
C GLU A 99 -12.16 -23.84 -44.88
N ALA A 100 -11.31 -24.88 -44.71
CA ALA A 100 -11.21 -25.61 -43.46
C ALA A 100 -10.61 -24.72 -42.36
N THR A 101 -11.42 -24.35 -41.36
CA THR A 101 -11.02 -23.47 -40.25
C THR A 101 -10.12 -24.14 -39.21
N GLU A 102 -9.92 -25.45 -39.32
CA GLU A 102 -9.21 -26.26 -38.34
C GLU A 102 -7.93 -26.83 -38.95
N TYR A 103 -6.80 -26.50 -38.31
CA TYR A 103 -5.50 -27.05 -38.67
C TYR A 103 -5.40 -28.49 -38.13
N LYS A 104 -5.38 -29.48 -39.04
CA LYS A 104 -4.98 -30.85 -38.70
C LYS A 104 -3.46 -30.99 -38.88
N PRO A 105 -2.68 -31.17 -37.80
CA PRO A 105 -1.27 -31.53 -37.95
C PRO A 105 -1.16 -32.92 -38.59
N SER A 106 -0.45 -33.01 -39.71
CA SER A 106 0.01 -34.30 -40.25
C SER A 106 1.16 -34.77 -39.39
N ASN A 107 1.01 -35.94 -38.76
CA ASN A 107 2.16 -36.72 -38.33
C ASN A 107 2.91 -37.29 -39.54
#